data_AF-A0A8T4I610-F1
#
_entry.id   AF-A0A8T4I610-F1
#
_cell.length_a   1.000
_cell.length_b   1.000
_cell.length_c   1.000
_cell.angle_alpha   90.00
_cell.angle_beta   90.00
_cell.angle_gamma   90.00
#
_symmetry.space_group_name_H-M   'P 1'
#
loop_
_entity.id
_entity.type
_entity.pdbx_description
1 polymer ?
#
loop_
_entity_poly.entity_id
_entity_poly.type
_entity_poly.pdbx_seq_one_letter_code
_entity_poly.pdbx_strand_id
1 'polypeptide(L)' 'MIVWIEEAAKFFREGTEMEGLVMEARSAGSSVIISLQRPSATSMPTDVREQLGGVFCFGVKGSTTADMALPD' A
#
# COMPACT_ATOMS: atom_id res chain seq x y z
N MET A 1 12.57 10.59 -6.74
CA MET A 1 11.24 11.12 -7.07
C MET A 1 10.25 10.58 -6.05
N ILE A 2 9.21 11.34 -5.67
CA ILE A 2 8.15 10.86 -4.77
C ILE A 2 6.84 10.82 -5.56
N VAL A 3 6.19 9.67 -5.56
CA VAL A 3 4.85 9.47 -6.11
C VAL A 3 3.90 9.20 -4.96
N TRP A 4 2.89 10.04 -4.81
CA TRP A 4 1.87 9.87 -3.78
C TRP A 4 0.51 9.62 -4.43
N ILE A 5 -0.03 8.44 -4.20
CA ILE A 5 -1.33 8.01 -4.71
C ILE A 5 -2.33 7.98 -3.55
N GLU A 6 -3.32 8.85 -3.62
CA GLU A 6 -4.39 8.94 -2.64
C GLU A 6 -5.50 7.91 -2.92
N GLU A 7 -5.97 7.24 -1.87
CA GLU A 7 -7.06 6.25 -1.92
C GLU A 7 -6.85 5.18 -3.01
N ALA A 8 -5.73 4.47 -2.92
CA ALA A 8 -5.33 3.57 -3.99
C ALA A 8 -6.11 2.25 -4.05
N ALA A 9 -7.09 2.04 -3.16
CA ALA A 9 -7.85 0.81 -3.05
C ALA A 9 -8.51 0.40 -4.38
N LYS A 10 -8.92 1.38 -5.20
CA LYS A 10 -9.53 1.13 -6.50
C LYS A 10 -8.55 0.54 -7.51
N PHE A 11 -7.32 1.05 -7.54
CA PHE A 11 -6.29 0.57 -8.47
C PHE A 11 -5.93 -0.90 -8.21
N PHE A 12 -5.83 -1.30 -6.94
CA PHE A 12 -5.59 -2.70 -6.59
C PHE A 12 -6.78 -3.63 -6.87
N ARG A 13 -8.02 -3.13 -6.72
CA ARG A 13 -9.23 -3.94 -6.96
C ARG A 13 -9.58 -4.09 -8.43
N GLU A 14 -9.28 -3.09 -9.25
CA GLU A 14 -9.63 -3.05 -10.67
C GLU A 14 -8.56 -3.72 -11.55
N GLY A 15 -7.52 -4.31 -10.95
CA GLY A 15 -6.52 -5.12 -11.65
C GLY A 15 -5.49 -4.33 -12.43
N THR A 16 -5.21 -3.07 -12.04
CA THR A 16 -4.07 -2.34 -12.63
C THR A 16 -2.73 -2.92 -12.15
N GLU A 17 -1.68 -2.81 -12.97
CA GLU A 17 -0.30 -3.29 -12.70
C GLU A 17 0.43 -2.48 -11.60
N MET A 18 -0.29 -2.06 -10.56
CA MET A 18 0.26 -1.27 -9.46
C MET A 18 1.35 -1.99 -8.68
N GLU A 19 1.29 -3.32 -8.61
CA GLU A 19 2.36 -4.15 -8.02
C GLU A 19 3.69 -3.94 -8.75
N GLY A 20 3.69 -4.09 -10.08
CA GLY A 20 4.87 -3.86 -10.90
C GLY A 20 5.37 -2.43 -10.76
N LEU A 21 4.47 -1.44 -10.76
CA LEU A 21 4.85 -0.05 -10.55
C LEU A 21 5.58 0.17 -9.22
N VAL A 22 5.08 -0.39 -8.11
CA VAL A 22 5.69 -0.20 -6.78
C VAL A 22 7.08 -0.87 -6.71
N MET A 23 7.21 -2.08 -7.25
CA MET A 23 8.47 -2.81 -7.30
C MET A 23 9.51 -2.09 -8.15
N GLU A 24 9.14 -1.69 -9.36
CA GLU A 24 10.05 -1.00 -10.29
C GLU A 24 10.41 0.40 -9.80
N ALA A 25 9.47 1.12 -9.18
CA ALA A 25 9.75 2.43 -8.60
C ALA A 25 10.83 2.36 -7.52
N ARG A 26 10.77 1.33 -6.64
CA ARG A 26 11.82 1.10 -5.63
C ARG A 26 13.18 0.82 -6.27
N SER A 27 13.22 -0.06 -7.27
CA SER A 27 14.45 -0.38 -8.03
C SER A 27 15.03 0.84 -8.77
N ALA A 28 14.17 1.74 -9.26
CA ALA A 28 14.54 2.98 -9.92
C ALA A 28 14.93 4.12 -8.96
N GLY A 29 14.95 3.89 -7.63
CA GLY A 29 15.29 4.91 -6.64
C GLY A 29 14.19 5.95 -6.40
N SER A 30 12.94 5.61 -6.69
CA SER A 30 11.76 6.43 -6.40
C SER A 30 11.03 5.92 -5.16
N SER A 31 10.44 6.83 -4.40
CA SER A 31 9.60 6.51 -3.25
C SER A 31 8.13 6.57 -3.65
N VAL A 32 7.36 5.55 -3.27
CA VAL A 32 5.91 5.49 -3.49
C VAL A 32 5.21 5.57 -2.14
N ILE A 33 4.26 6.49 -2.02
CA ILE A 33 3.39 6.64 -0.85
C ILE A 33 1.97 6.30 -1.29
N ILE A 34 1.34 5.40 -0.55
CA ILE A 34 -0.01 4.93 -0.81
C ILE A 34 -0.87 5.19 0.41
N SER A 35 -1.99 5.88 0.22
CA SER A 35 -3.00 6.07 1.27
C SER A 35 -4.24 5.19 1.03
N LEU A 36 -4.83 4.71 2.14
CA LEU A 36 -6.02 3.86 2.15
C LEU A 36 -6.87 4.20 3.37
N GLN A 37 -8.18 4.39 3.20
CA GLN A 37 -9.09 4.54 4.34
C GLN A 37 -9.42 3.20 5.04
N ARG A 38 -9.39 2.10 4.30
CA ARG A 38 -9.74 0.77 4.81
C ARG A 38 -8.80 -0.30 4.23
N PRO A 39 -7.66 -0.56 4.89
CA PRO A 39 -6.74 -1.59 4.45
C PRO A 39 -7.40 -2.99 4.53
N SER A 40 -7.14 -3.80 3.51
CA SER A 40 -7.62 -5.19 3.36
C SER A 40 -6.72 -5.91 2.36
N ALA A 41 -6.70 -7.25 2.36
CA ALA A 41 -5.90 -8.04 1.42
C ALA A 41 -6.16 -7.70 -0.07
N THR A 42 -7.36 -7.20 -0.40
CA THR A 42 -7.74 -6.79 -1.77
C THR A 42 -7.41 -5.33 -2.11
N SER A 43 -7.22 -4.47 -1.11
CA SER A 43 -6.87 -3.05 -1.31
C SER A 43 -5.39 -2.77 -1.04
N MET A 44 -4.70 -3.72 -0.42
CA MET A 44 -3.26 -3.73 -0.20
C MET A 44 -2.81 -5.20 -0.25
N PRO A 45 -2.51 -5.72 -1.46
CA PRO A 45 -1.98 -7.07 -1.63
C PRO A 45 -0.69 -7.26 -0.83
N THR A 46 -0.44 -8.50 -0.40
CA THR A 46 0.75 -8.85 0.42
C THR A 46 2.04 -8.42 -0.27
N ASP A 47 2.15 -8.69 -1.58
CA ASP A 47 3.33 -8.38 -2.38
C ASP A 47 3.63 -6.87 -2.38
N VAL A 48 2.60 -6.01 -2.43
CA VAL A 48 2.76 -4.56 -2.33
C VAL A 48 3.19 -4.14 -0.93
N ARG A 49 2.56 -4.72 0.10
CA ARG A 49 2.86 -4.39 1.51
C ARG A 49 4.31 -4.65 1.86
N GLU A 50 4.87 -5.74 1.38
CA GLU A 50 6.29 -6.08 1.58
C GLU A 50 7.24 -5.06 0.93
N GLN A 51 6.83 -4.40 -0.15
CA GLN A 51 7.67 -3.42 -0.86
C GLN A 51 7.68 -2.02 -0.23
N LEU A 52 6.58 -1.60 0.40
CA LEU A 52 6.42 -0.22 0.89
C LEU A 52 7.33 0.12 2.07
N GLY A 53 7.84 -0.87 2.80
CA GLY A 53 8.94 -0.76 3.77
C GLY A 53 8.69 0.10 5.03
N GLY A 54 7.67 0.95 5.04
CA GLY A 54 7.28 1.80 6.14
C GLY A 54 5.78 2.08 6.11
N VAL A 55 5.19 2.25 7.30
CA VAL A 55 3.74 2.38 7.47
C VAL A 55 3.42 3.53 8.42
N PHE A 56 2.47 4.37 8.03
CA PHE A 56 1.78 5.30 8.91
C PHE A 56 0.35 4.82 9.15
N CYS A 57 0.11 4.17 10.29
CA CYS A 57 -1.21 3.67 10.66
C CYS A 57 -1.90 4.67 11.61
N PHE A 58 -3.01 5.25 11.14
CA PHE A 58 -3.84 6.18 11.92
C PHE A 58 -5.07 5.45 12.48
N GLY A 59 -5.92 6.14 13.24
CA GLY A 59 -7.06 5.54 13.94
C GLY A 59 -7.99 4.70 13.04
N VAL A 60 -7.80 3.38 13.05
CA VAL A 60 -8.57 2.39 12.29
C VAL A 60 -9.55 1.64 13.18
N LYS A 61 -10.53 0.97 12.55
CA LYS A 61 -11.55 0.20 13.26
C LYS A 61 -11.00 -1.17 13.69
N GLY A 62 -10.57 -1.25 14.95
CA GLY A 62 -10.18 -2.50 15.61
C GLY A 62 -8.76 -2.97 15.28
N SER A 63 -8.26 -3.90 16.10
CA SER A 63 -6.90 -4.43 15.99
C SER A 63 -6.65 -5.12 14.65
N THR A 64 -7.58 -5.94 14.16
CA THR A 64 -7.44 -6.64 12.87
C THR A 64 -7.13 -5.72 11.69
N THR A 65 -7.73 -4.51 11.66
CA THR A 65 -7.46 -3.54 10.59
C THR A 65 -6.08 -2.89 10.77
N ALA A 66 -5.65 -2.68 12.01
CA ALA A 66 -4.31 -2.18 12.31
C ALA A 66 -3.24 -3.21 11.95
N ASP A 67 -3.45 -4.47 12.34
CA ASP A 67 -2.56 -5.60 12.05
C ASP A 67 -2.42 -5.85 10.54
N MET A 68 -3.46 -5.55 9.75
CA MET A 68 -3.36 -5.61 8.28
C MET A 68 -2.41 -4.54 7.71
N ALA A 69 -2.39 -3.35 8.31
CA ALA A 69 -1.61 -2.22 7.84
C ALA A 69 -0.16 -2.26 8.34
N LEU A 70 0.02 -2.61 9.61
CA LEU A 70 1.33 -2.64 10.26
C LEU A 70 2.13 -3.86 9.78
N PRO A 71 3.47 -3.76 9.73
CA PRO A 71 4.31 -4.94 9.57
C PRO A 71 4.17 -5.86 10.80
N ASP A 72 4.34 -7.16 10.58
CA ASP A 72 4.50 -8.15 11.67
C ASP A 72 5.76 -7.87 12.51
#